data_AF-A0A3A0A6C3-F1
#
_entry.id   AF-A0A3A0A6C3-F1
#
_cell.length_a   1.000
_cell.length_b   1.000
_cell.length_c   1.000
_cell.angle_alpha   90.00
_cell.angle_beta   90.00
_cell.angle_gamma   90.00
#
_symmetry.space_group_name_H-M   'P 1'
#
loop_
_entity.id
_entity.type
_entity.pdbx_description
1 polymer ?
#
loop_
_entity_poly.entity_id
_entity_poly.type
_entity_poly.pdbx_seq_one_letter_code
_entity_poly.pdbx_strand_id
1 'polypeptide(L)'
;MDDVQPQVWRMALGQVNATIGDLAGNVALLRENILRARAAGARIIALPELALTGYPPEDLLLRTSFLSAARAALEDLLDVA
;
A
#
# COMPACT_ATOMS: atom_id res chain seq x y z
N MET A 1 -26.48 24.82 -21.54
CA MET A 1 -25.81 23.51 -21.66
C MET A 1 -24.54 23.68 -20.88
N ASP A 2 -24.54 23.19 -19.64
CA ASP A 2 -23.47 23.52 -18.69
C ASP A 2 -22.14 22.95 -19.19
N ASP A 3 -21.13 23.81 -19.18
CA ASP A 3 -19.77 23.52 -19.58
C ASP A 3 -19.09 22.66 -18.51
N VAL A 4 -19.26 21.33 -18.61
CA VAL A 4 -18.61 20.38 -17.70
C VAL A 4 -17.14 20.26 -18.10
N GLN A 5 -16.28 20.98 -17.37
CA GLN A 5 -14.84 20.87 -17.54
C GLN A 5 -14.34 19.49 -17.04
N PRO A 6 -13.47 18.79 -17.80
CA PRO A 6 -12.96 17.48 -17.41
C PRO A 6 -12.03 17.60 -16.20
N GLN A 7 -12.34 16.83 -15.15
CA GLN A 7 -11.48 16.71 -13.97
C GLN A 7 -10.29 15.81 -14.28
N VAL A 8 -9.07 16.35 -14.27
CA VAL A 8 -7.85 15.57 -14.49
C VAL A 8 -7.34 14.99 -13.17
N TRP A 9 -7.31 13.65 -13.07
CA TRP A 9 -6.76 12.93 -11.92
C TRP A 9 -5.41 12.31 -12.28
N ARG A 10 -4.42 12.45 -11.40
CA ARG A 10 -3.13 11.77 -11.52
C ARG A 10 -3.13 10.52 -10.65
N MET A 11 -2.82 9.37 -11.24
CA MET A 11 -2.65 8.09 -10.54
C MET A 11 -1.19 7.65 -10.61
N ALA A 12 -0.69 7.05 -9.53
CA ALA A 12 0.61 6.40 -9.46
C ALA A 12 0.46 4.87 -9.43
N LEU A 13 1.42 4.18 -10.03
CA LEU A 13 1.59 2.74 -9.91
C LEU A 13 2.86 2.48 -9.09
N GLY A 14 2.70 2.07 -7.84
CA GLY A 14 3.79 1.83 -6.91
C GLY A 14 4.30 0.40 -7.01
N GLN A 15 5.11 0.11 -8.02
CA GLN A 15 5.74 -1.21 -8.15
C GLN A 15 6.81 -1.39 -7.05
N VAL A 16 6.65 -2.42 -6.24
CA VAL A 16 7.52 -2.70 -5.09
C VAL A 16 7.90 -4.18 -5.03
N ASN A 17 9.03 -4.47 -4.41
CA ASN A 17 9.49 -5.83 -4.13
C ASN A 17 9.29 -6.14 -2.64
N ALA A 18 8.05 -6.45 -2.27
CA ALA A 18 7.69 -6.77 -0.89
C ALA A 18 8.23 -8.15 -0.49
N THR A 19 8.68 -8.28 0.76
CA THR A 19 9.21 -9.53 1.30
C THR A 19 8.12 -10.29 2.04
N ILE A 20 7.95 -11.58 1.75
CA ILE A 20 6.94 -12.43 2.41
C ILE A 20 7.19 -12.44 3.92
N GLY A 21 6.19 -12.03 4.69
CA GLY A 21 6.19 -12.05 6.16
C GLY A 21 6.93 -10.89 6.84
N ASP A 22 7.68 -10.07 6.11
CA ASP A 22 8.37 -8.89 6.66
C ASP A 22 7.42 -7.69 6.76
N LEU A 23 6.50 -7.74 7.74
CA LEU A 23 5.47 -6.70 7.89
C LEU A 23 6.08 -5.31 8.13
N ALA A 24 7.09 -5.20 8.98
CA ALA A 24 7.70 -3.91 9.30
C ALA A 24 8.48 -3.32 8.10
N GLY A 25 9.27 -4.14 7.41
CA GLY A 25 9.96 -3.72 6.19
C GLY A 25 8.99 -3.35 5.08
N ASN A 26 7.90 -4.10 4.91
CA ASN A 26 6.88 -3.79 3.93
C ASN A 26 6.12 -2.50 4.29
N VAL A 27 5.82 -2.22 5.57
CA VAL A 27 5.24 -0.92 5.96
C VAL A 27 6.16 0.24 5.55
N ALA A 28 7.46 0.16 5.85
CA ALA A 28 8.41 1.19 5.47
C ALA A 28 8.48 1.39 3.94
N LEU A 29 8.52 0.27 3.20
CA LEU A 29 8.53 0.26 1.73
C LEU A 29 7.27 0.90 1.13
N LEU A 30 6.08 0.53 1.63
CA LEU A 30 4.81 1.08 1.13
C LEU A 30 4.67 2.56 1.50
N ARG A 31 5.05 2.94 2.72
CA ARG A 31 5.03 4.35 3.19
C ARG A 31 5.89 5.23 2.28
N GLU A 32 7.11 4.79 1.96
CA GLU A 32 8.00 5.52 1.05
C GLU A 32 7.36 5.71 -0.34
N ASN A 33 6.74 4.66 -0.90
CA ASN A 33 6.08 4.73 -2.21
C ASN A 33 4.85 5.65 -2.20
N ILE A 34 4.04 5.62 -1.13
CA ILE A 34 2.89 6.52 -0.94
C ILE A 34 3.36 7.98 -0.87
N LEU A 35 4.42 8.26 -0.11
CA LEU A 35 4.99 9.61 -0.01
C LEU A 35 5.57 10.09 -1.34
N ARG A 36 6.26 9.23 -2.09
CA ARG A 36 6.75 9.55 -3.45
C ARG A 36 5.59 9.86 -4.41
N ALA A 37 4.50 9.08 -4.38
CA ALA A 37 3.32 9.35 -5.19
C ALA A 37 2.64 10.67 -4.80
N ARG A 38 2.51 10.95 -3.51
CA ARG A 38 1.98 12.23 -3.00
C ARG A 38 2.84 13.40 -3.48
N ALA A 39 4.16 13.31 -3.37
CA ALA A 39 5.09 14.34 -3.85
C ALA A 39 5.00 14.55 -5.38
N ALA A 40 4.70 13.50 -6.14
CA ALA A 40 4.44 13.58 -7.58
C ALA A 40 3.03 14.13 -7.92
N GLY A 41 2.22 14.52 -6.94
CA GLY A 41 0.87 15.06 -7.13
C GLY A 41 -0.18 14.01 -7.49
N ALA A 42 0.09 12.72 -7.25
CA ALA A 42 -0.91 11.67 -7.44
C ALA A 42 -2.02 11.78 -6.38
N ARG A 43 -3.27 11.59 -6.83
CA ARG A 43 -4.46 11.49 -5.97
C ARG A 43 -4.73 10.05 -5.53
N ILE A 44 -4.26 9.09 -6.32
CA ILE A 44 -4.44 7.66 -6.10
C ILE A 44 -3.11 6.97 -6.37
N ILE A 45 -2.75 6.00 -5.54
CA ILE A 45 -1.67 5.05 -5.81
C ILE A 45 -2.24 3.64 -5.77
N ALA A 46 -1.92 2.83 -6.78
CA ALA A 46 -2.15 1.39 -6.75
C ALA A 46 -0.84 0.68 -6.36
N LEU A 47 -0.93 -0.28 -5.46
CA LEU A 47 0.17 -1.12 -4.98
C LEU A 47 -0.11 -2.58 -5.38
N PRO A 48 0.91 -3.46 -5.45
CA PRO A 48 0.74 -4.86 -5.81
C PRO A 48 -0.21 -5.61 -4.85
N GLU A 49 -0.73 -6.74 -5.33
CA GLU A 49 -1.51 -7.65 -4.50
C GLU A 49 -0.72 -8.08 -3.25
N LEU A 50 -1.37 -8.06 -2.09
CA LEU A 50 -0.80 -8.48 -0.81
C LEU A 50 0.55 -7.80 -0.47
N ALA A 51 0.80 -6.58 -0.96
CA ALA A 51 2.10 -5.92 -0.80
C ALA A 51 2.51 -5.68 0.68
N LEU A 52 1.56 -5.64 1.62
CA LEU A 52 1.87 -5.54 3.05
C LEU A 52 2.42 -6.85 3.62
N THR A 53 1.87 -8.00 3.21
CA THR A 53 2.28 -9.32 3.69
C THR A 53 3.35 -9.97 2.82
N GLY A 54 3.55 -9.46 1.60
CA GLY A 54 4.24 -10.14 0.51
C GLY A 54 3.35 -11.19 -0.17
N TYR A 55 3.71 -11.57 -1.39
CA TYR A 55 2.98 -12.55 -2.21
C TYR A 55 3.89 -13.64 -2.78
N PRO A 56 3.49 -14.92 -2.78
CA PRO A 56 2.32 -15.48 -2.08
C PRO A 56 2.64 -15.80 -0.60
N PRO A 57 1.75 -15.51 0.36
CA PRO A 57 1.97 -15.81 1.77
C PRO A 57 1.56 -17.24 2.18
N GLU A 58 0.82 -17.97 1.33
CA GLU A 58 0.42 -19.36 1.53
C GLU A 58 -0.12 -19.65 2.95
N ASP A 59 0.40 -20.66 3.64
CA ASP A 59 -0.01 -21.11 4.97
C ASP A 59 0.11 -20.05 6.08
N LEU A 60 0.85 -18.96 5.85
CA LEU A 60 0.85 -17.83 6.80
C LEU A 60 -0.56 -17.26 6.98
N LEU A 61 -1.40 -17.29 5.94
CA LEU A 61 -2.79 -16.84 6.01
C LEU A 61 -3.67 -17.71 6.90
N LEU A 62 -3.24 -18.93 7.22
CA LEU A 62 -3.95 -19.83 8.14
C LEU A 62 -3.62 -19.54 9.61
N ARG A 63 -2.63 -18.68 9.88
CA ARG A 63 -2.19 -18.35 11.24
C ARG A 63 -2.88 -17.08 11.74
N THR A 64 -3.76 -17.22 12.73
CA THR A 64 -4.46 -16.08 13.34
C THR A 64 -3.51 -15.00 13.84
N SER A 65 -2.36 -15.39 14.42
CA SER A 65 -1.33 -14.44 14.86
C SER A 65 -0.72 -13.62 13.72
N PHE A 66 -0.54 -14.21 12.54
CA PHE A 66 -0.06 -13.51 11.35
C PHE A 66 -1.11 -12.50 10.86
N LEU A 67 -2.38 -12.87 10.84
CA LEU A 67 -3.47 -11.96 10.47
C LEU A 67 -3.60 -10.80 11.46
N SER A 68 -3.47 -11.06 12.77
CA SER A 68 -3.45 -10.00 13.79
C SER A 68 -2.26 -9.06 13.62
N ALA A 69 -1.07 -9.60 13.33
CA ALA A 69 0.12 -8.80 13.07
C ALA A 69 -0.01 -7.97 11.78
N ALA A 70 -0.54 -8.55 10.70
CA ALA A 70 -0.79 -7.85 9.45
C ALA A 70 -1.80 -6.71 9.63
N ARG A 71 -2.82 -6.90 10.48
CA ARG A 71 -3.74 -5.84 10.85
C ARG A 71 -3.03 -4.72 11.61
N ALA A 72 -2.22 -5.03 12.61
CA ALA A 72 -1.46 -4.02 13.34
C ALA A 72 -0.49 -3.24 12.42
N ALA A 73 0.16 -3.93 11.47
CA ALA A 73 1.02 -3.30 10.47
C ALA A 73 0.24 -2.38 9.52
N LEU A 74 -1.02 -2.72 9.19
CA LEU A 74 -1.89 -1.84 8.43
C LEU A 74 -2.24 -0.57 9.22
N GLU A 75 -2.55 -0.68 10.51
CA GLU A 75 -2.81 0.49 11.36
C GLU A 75 -1.57 1.40 11.45
N ASP A 76 -0.36 0.82 11.60
CA ASP A 76 0.90 1.58 11.52
C ASP A 76 1.03 2.31 10.17
N LEU A 77 0.81 1.60 9.05
CA LEU A 77 0.85 2.20 7.72
C LEU A 77 -0.17 3.33 7.53
N LEU A 78 -1.30 3.33 8.26
CA LEU A 78 -2.29 4.41 8.18
C LEU A 78 -1.92 5.62 9.02
N ASP A 79 -1.06 5.46 10.02
CA ASP A 79 -0.51 6.55 10.83
C ASP A 79 0.57 7.33 10.06
N VAL A 80 0.20 7.84 8.88
CA VAL A 80 1.04 8.71 8.05
C VAL A 80 0.49 10.12 8.19
N ALA A 81 1.15 10.92 9.04
CA ALA A 81 1.02 12.39 9.01
C ALA A 81 1.38 12.93 7.61
#